data_AF-A0A7H9ANA2-F1
#
_entry.id   AF-A0A7H9ANA2-F1
#
_cell.length_a   1.000
_cell.length_b   1.000
_cell.length_c   1.000
_cell.angle_alpha   90.00
_cell.angle_beta   90.00
_cell.angle_gamma   90.00
#
_symmetry.space_group_name_H-M   'P 1'
#
loop_
_entity.id
_entity.type
_entity.pdbx_description
1 polymer ?
#
loop_
_entity_poly.entity_id
_entity_poly.type
_entity_poly.pdbx_seq_one_letter_code
_entity_poly.pdbx_strand_id
1 'polypeptide(L)'
;MKITTYSIVFVLGAALFLSSCSAEDGEDGAMGPQGIQGEQGPAGQDGADGQDGVDGTPTIISSDWFDSVFSSDAFSSTFDVPDDRISDEVMNSGYVLVYGQLNINRAIVPLPYTLGNQTYSFQLEPENTNFRGIRLSASTDGQNRENFNYFDRFRYVIFPPNTGTSKTTAKNSIQFLKNSGVDIFDYEQLADYLGIED
;
A
#
# COMPACT_ATOMS: atom_id res chain seq x y z
N MET A 1 -65.72 -110.50 73.77
CA MET A 1 -66.06 -110.86 72.38
C MET A 1 -67.15 -109.91 71.89
N LYS A 2 -66.87 -109.18 70.80
CA LYS A 2 -67.80 -108.46 69.90
C LYS A 2 -68.61 -107.31 70.54
N ILE A 3 -68.17 -106.05 70.44
CA ILE A 3 -68.24 -105.09 69.31
C ILE A 3 -69.68 -104.85 68.85
N THR A 4 -70.21 -103.68 69.23
CA THR A 4 -71.26 -102.97 68.46
C THR A 4 -71.01 -101.46 68.56
N THR A 5 -70.86 -100.86 67.39
CA THR A 5 -71.08 -99.47 66.93
C THR A 5 -71.60 -98.44 67.94
N TYR A 6 -70.99 -97.26 67.98
CA TYR A 6 -71.61 -95.94 67.67
C TYR A 6 -70.82 -94.78 68.30
N SER A 7 -70.44 -93.85 67.43
CA SER A 7 -70.40 -92.41 67.67
C SER A 7 -69.26 -91.84 68.53
N ILE A 8 -68.70 -90.73 68.02
CA ILE A 8 -68.04 -89.61 68.74
C ILE A 8 -66.50 -89.66 68.82
N VAL A 9 -65.90 -88.78 67.99
CA VAL A 9 -64.79 -87.84 68.30
C VAL A 9 -63.41 -88.41 68.65
N PHE A 10 -62.45 -88.24 67.73
CA PHE A 10 -60.98 -88.11 67.91
C PHE A 10 -60.36 -88.34 66.50
N VAL A 11 -59.28 -87.75 65.99
CA VAL A 11 -58.31 -86.78 66.47
C VAL A 11 -57.35 -86.46 65.31
N LEU A 12 -56.60 -85.37 65.49
CA LEU A 12 -55.35 -84.94 64.84
C LEU A 12 -54.75 -85.79 63.70
N GLY A 13 -54.19 -85.09 62.72
CA GLY A 13 -52.90 -85.50 62.16
C GLY A 13 -52.60 -85.03 60.74
N ALA A 14 -51.87 -83.90 60.66
CA ALA A 14 -50.71 -83.64 59.81
C ALA A 14 -50.62 -84.19 58.36
N ALA A 15 -50.19 -83.28 57.46
CA ALA A 15 -49.19 -83.43 56.36
C ALA A 15 -49.72 -82.75 55.08
N LEU A 16 -49.22 -81.57 54.71
CA LEU A 16 -47.96 -81.27 53.99
C LEU A 16 -48.18 -81.11 52.47
N PHE A 17 -47.40 -80.17 51.90
CA PHE A 17 -47.23 -79.80 50.48
C PHE A 17 -48.40 -78.96 49.93
N LEU A 18 -48.19 -77.70 49.55
CA LEU A 18 -47.46 -77.29 48.33
C LEU A 18 -46.80 -75.90 48.47
N SER A 19 -45.63 -75.81 47.84
CA SER A 19 -44.72 -74.68 47.63
C SER A 19 -45.14 -73.76 46.47
N SER A 20 -44.52 -72.57 46.40
CA SER A 20 -44.51 -71.56 45.30
C SER A 20 -45.57 -70.45 45.45
N CYS A 21 -45.31 -69.14 45.47
CA CYS A 21 -44.15 -68.28 45.17
C CYS A 21 -44.03 -67.18 46.23
N SER A 22 -42.80 -66.74 46.54
CA SER A 22 -42.52 -65.50 47.27
C SER A 22 -42.72 -64.30 46.33
N ALA A 23 -43.36 -63.23 46.81
CA ALA A 23 -43.43 -61.95 46.13
C ALA A 23 -42.34 -61.05 46.75
N GLU A 24 -41.20 -60.95 46.07
CA GLU A 24 -40.17 -59.94 46.34
C GLU A 24 -40.15 -59.02 45.12
N ASP A 25 -40.94 -57.95 45.19
CA ASP A 25 -40.87 -56.86 44.21
C ASP A 25 -39.54 -56.12 44.41
N GLY A 26 -38.63 -56.26 43.45
CA GLY A 26 -37.41 -55.46 43.38
C GLY A 26 -37.76 -54.03 42.94
N GLU A 27 -37.28 -53.04 43.68
CA GLU A 27 -37.47 -51.62 43.33
C GLU A 27 -36.81 -51.32 41.98
N ASP A 28 -37.57 -50.74 41.05
CA ASP A 28 -37.02 -50.20 39.80
C ASP A 28 -36.01 -49.09 40.13
N GLY A 29 -34.73 -49.34 39.83
CA GLY A 29 -33.65 -48.39 40.06
C GLY A 29 -33.90 -47.07 39.31
N ALA A 30 -33.78 -45.95 40.02
CA ALA A 30 -33.96 -44.62 39.45
C ALA A 30 -33.08 -44.40 38.20
N MET A 31 -33.68 -43.86 37.13
CA MET A 31 -32.96 -43.49 35.90
C MET A 31 -31.87 -42.46 36.22
N GLY A 32 -30.62 -42.76 35.85
CA GLY A 32 -29.47 -41.88 36.13
C GLY A 32 -29.60 -40.49 35.48
N PRO A 33 -28.97 -39.45 36.04
CA PRO A 33 -29.07 -38.10 35.50
C PRO A 33 -28.53 -38.03 34.07
N GLN A 34 -29.19 -37.23 33.22
CA GLN A 34 -28.75 -37.01 31.85
C GLN A 34 -27.37 -36.34 31.83
N GLY A 35 -26.48 -36.85 30.97
CA GLY A 35 -25.11 -36.34 30.84
C GLY A 35 -25.07 -34.87 30.44
N ILE A 36 -24.13 -34.12 31.00
CA ILE A 36 -23.91 -32.70 30.69
C ILE A 36 -23.58 -32.52 29.20
N GLN A 37 -24.15 -31.49 28.57
CA GLN A 37 -23.84 -31.12 27.19
C GLN A 37 -22.38 -30.66 27.08
N GLY A 38 -21.66 -31.16 26.08
CA GLY A 38 -20.26 -30.80 25.86
C GLY A 38 -20.07 -29.31 25.56
N GLU A 39 -18.98 -28.73 26.06
CA GLU A 39 -18.64 -27.33 25.83
C GLU A 39 -18.37 -27.04 24.34
N GLN A 40 -18.75 -25.84 23.89
CA GLN A 40 -18.46 -25.39 22.54
C GLN A 40 -16.94 -25.24 22.35
N GLY A 41 -16.41 -25.76 21.25
CA GLY A 41 -14.98 -25.64 20.92
C GLY A 41 -14.54 -24.17 20.78
N PRO A 42 -13.23 -23.88 20.99
CA PRO A 42 -12.70 -22.53 20.87
C PRO A 42 -12.89 -21.97 19.45
N ALA A 43 -13.02 -20.64 19.35
CA ALA A 43 -13.04 -19.97 18.06
C ALA A 43 -11.72 -20.22 17.30
N GLY A 44 -11.80 -20.32 15.97
CA GLY A 44 -10.61 -20.42 15.11
C GLY A 44 -9.74 -19.17 15.23
N GLN A 45 -8.42 -19.33 15.06
CA GLN A 45 -7.51 -18.19 15.00
C GLN A 45 -7.74 -17.37 13.74
N ASP A 46 -7.62 -16.04 13.85
CA ASP A 46 -7.63 -15.14 12.71
C ASP A 46 -6.49 -15.48 11.75
N GLY A 47 -6.74 -15.36 10.44
CA GLY A 47 -5.72 -15.56 9.41
C GLY A 47 -4.63 -14.49 9.52
N ALA A 48 -3.37 -14.85 9.25
CA ALA A 48 -2.29 -13.88 9.20
C ALA A 48 -2.52 -12.87 8.06
N ASP A 49 -2.18 -11.60 8.32
CA ASP A 49 -2.20 -10.55 7.30
C ASP A 49 -1.30 -10.95 6.12
N GLY A 50 -1.75 -10.67 4.90
CA GLY A 50 -0.95 -10.88 3.69
C GLY A 50 0.30 -10.00 3.71
N GLN A 51 1.45 -10.52 3.27
CA GLN A 51 2.65 -9.69 3.11
C GLN A 51 2.43 -8.64 2.03
N ASP A 52 2.81 -7.40 2.30
CA ASP A 52 2.87 -6.34 1.30
C ASP A 52 3.79 -6.78 0.15
N GLY A 53 3.35 -6.52 -1.09
CA GLY A 53 4.16 -6.82 -2.27
C GLY A 53 5.46 -6.00 -2.27
N VAL A 54 6.55 -6.60 -2.74
CA VAL A 54 7.83 -5.89 -2.93
C VAL A 54 7.62 -4.82 -4.01
N ASP A 55 7.59 -3.55 -3.63
CA ASP A 55 7.54 -2.45 -4.59
C ASP A 55 8.79 -2.50 -5.48
N GLY A 56 8.61 -2.73 -6.78
CA GLY A 56 9.70 -2.62 -7.75
C GLY A 56 10.22 -1.17 -7.78
N THR A 57 11.54 -1.01 -7.93
CA THR A 57 12.17 0.31 -8.09
C THR A 57 11.44 1.11 -9.17
N PRO A 58 11.00 2.36 -8.89
CA PRO A 58 10.26 3.14 -9.87
C PRO A 58 11.10 3.41 -11.12
N THR A 59 10.47 3.38 -12.29
CA THR A 59 11.13 3.84 -13.52
C THR A 59 11.32 5.35 -13.42
N ILE A 60 12.55 5.84 -13.51
CA ILE A 60 12.91 7.26 -13.48
C ILE A 60 13.80 7.52 -14.69
N ILE A 61 13.52 8.59 -15.43
CA ILE A 61 14.21 8.92 -16.68
C ILE A 61 14.89 10.27 -16.52
N SER A 62 16.21 10.31 -16.69
CA SER A 62 16.97 11.56 -16.75
C SER A 62 17.27 11.97 -18.19
N SER A 63 17.43 13.26 -18.42
CA SER A 63 17.96 13.82 -19.67
C SER A 63 19.46 14.07 -19.56
N ASP A 64 20.12 14.29 -20.70
CA ASP A 64 21.45 14.89 -20.71
C ASP A 64 21.38 16.37 -20.31
N TRP A 65 22.52 16.95 -19.95
CA TRP A 65 22.62 18.39 -19.79
C TRP A 65 22.48 19.09 -21.15
N PHE A 66 21.72 20.19 -21.19
CA PHE A 66 21.59 21.04 -22.38
C PHE A 66 21.81 22.51 -22.03
N ASP A 67 22.41 23.24 -22.95
CA ASP A 67 22.84 24.61 -22.73
C ASP A 67 21.66 25.59 -22.61
N SER A 68 21.86 26.63 -21.79
CA SER A 68 20.96 27.77 -21.72
C SER A 68 21.03 28.58 -23.01
N VAL A 69 19.88 28.88 -23.59
CA VAL A 69 19.74 29.71 -24.79
C VAL A 69 18.81 30.90 -24.57
N PHE A 70 18.67 31.34 -23.31
CA PHE A 70 17.90 32.53 -23.00
C PHE A 70 18.54 33.79 -23.61
N SER A 71 17.69 34.74 -23.97
CA SER A 71 18.09 35.99 -24.59
C SER A 71 18.75 36.93 -23.59
N SER A 72 19.66 37.76 -24.08
CA SER A 72 20.14 38.95 -23.36
C SER A 72 19.25 40.15 -23.63
N ASP A 73 19.16 41.07 -22.67
CA ASP A 73 18.41 42.33 -22.78
C ASP A 73 16.94 42.10 -23.12
N ALA A 74 16.19 41.46 -22.23
CA ALA A 74 14.75 41.25 -22.38
C ALA A 74 13.99 41.31 -21.03
N PHE A 75 12.68 41.57 -21.08
CA PHE A 75 11.80 41.43 -19.91
C PHE A 75 11.45 39.96 -19.63
N SER A 76 11.42 39.15 -20.68
CA SER A 76 11.26 37.71 -20.58
C SER A 76 11.93 37.04 -21.78
N SER A 77 12.31 35.78 -21.59
CA SER A 77 12.81 34.91 -22.65
C SER A 77 12.27 33.51 -22.41
N THR A 78 11.97 32.81 -23.50
CA THR A 78 11.57 31.41 -23.45
C THR A 78 12.37 30.61 -24.46
N PHE A 79 12.58 29.33 -24.19
CA PHE A 79 13.02 28.38 -25.19
C PHE A 79 12.40 27.02 -24.94
N ASP A 80 12.30 26.25 -26.02
CA ASP A 80 11.55 25.00 -26.07
C ASP A 80 12.54 23.83 -26.14
N VAL A 81 12.29 22.80 -25.34
CA VAL A 81 13.05 21.56 -25.30
C VAL A 81 12.12 20.42 -25.67
N PRO A 82 12.08 20.04 -26.97
CA PRO A 82 11.24 18.95 -27.43
C PRO A 82 11.68 17.59 -26.85
N ASP A 83 10.72 16.83 -26.32
CA ASP A 83 10.96 15.45 -25.87
C ASP A 83 9.64 14.66 -25.86
N ASP A 84 9.55 13.63 -26.71
CA ASP A 84 8.38 12.76 -26.82
C ASP A 84 8.14 11.90 -25.56
N ARG A 85 9.14 11.78 -24.67
CA ARG A 85 8.97 11.15 -23.35
C ARG A 85 8.03 11.93 -22.44
N ILE A 86 7.77 13.21 -22.72
CA ILE A 86 6.71 14.01 -22.09
C ILE A 86 5.35 13.62 -22.71
N SER A 87 4.97 12.36 -22.54
CA SER A 87 3.73 11.80 -23.05
C SER A 87 2.49 12.35 -22.34
N ASP A 88 1.30 12.13 -22.90
CA ASP A 88 0.04 12.49 -22.23
C ASP A 88 -0.11 11.80 -20.86
N GLU A 89 0.47 10.61 -20.72
CA GLU A 89 0.49 9.87 -19.47
C GLU A 89 1.31 10.62 -18.41
N VAL A 90 2.50 11.08 -18.79
CA VAL A 90 3.38 11.90 -17.94
C VAL A 90 2.73 13.24 -17.62
N MET A 91 2.09 13.90 -18.58
CA MET A 91 1.40 15.17 -18.33
C MET A 91 0.23 15.01 -17.36
N ASN A 92 -0.54 13.92 -17.46
CA ASN A 92 -1.73 13.72 -16.65
C ASN A 92 -1.43 13.16 -15.25
N SER A 93 -0.37 12.36 -15.12
CA SER A 93 -0.13 11.57 -13.90
C SER A 93 1.33 11.33 -13.55
N GLY A 94 2.25 11.80 -14.39
CA GLY A 94 3.68 11.85 -14.12
C GLY A 94 4.08 13.01 -13.23
N TYR A 95 5.37 13.12 -12.98
CA TYR A 95 5.99 14.27 -12.35
C TYR A 95 7.30 14.60 -13.07
N VAL A 96 7.59 15.88 -13.28
CA VAL A 96 8.80 16.33 -13.95
C VAL A 96 9.51 17.35 -13.06
N LEU A 97 10.80 17.13 -12.84
CA LEU A 97 11.70 18.08 -12.18
C LEU A 97 12.64 18.66 -13.22
N VAL A 98 12.91 19.96 -13.11
CA VAL A 98 13.91 20.63 -13.93
C VAL A 98 14.92 21.28 -12.99
N TYR A 99 16.19 21.08 -13.26
CA TYR A 99 17.31 21.68 -12.54
C TYR A 99 18.13 22.56 -13.48
N GLY A 100 18.66 23.64 -12.94
CA GLY A 100 19.62 24.50 -13.63
C GLY A 100 20.93 24.56 -12.86
N GLN A 101 22.05 24.56 -13.59
CA GLN A 101 23.37 24.83 -13.03
C GLN A 101 23.69 26.32 -13.10
N LEU A 102 23.90 26.95 -11.94
CA LEU A 102 24.27 28.36 -11.83
C LEU A 102 25.66 28.62 -12.41
N ASN A 103 25.81 29.71 -13.16
CA ASN A 103 27.08 30.07 -13.79
C ASN A 103 28.17 30.55 -12.81
N ILE A 104 27.76 31.08 -11.65
CA ILE A 104 28.68 31.70 -10.68
C ILE A 104 29.44 30.68 -9.83
N ASN A 105 28.74 29.67 -9.32
CA ASN A 105 29.27 28.73 -8.33
C ASN A 105 29.00 27.27 -8.72
N ARG A 106 28.41 27.03 -9.90
CA ARG A 106 28.05 25.72 -10.42
C ARG A 106 27.06 24.94 -9.57
N ALA A 107 26.42 25.59 -8.59
CA ALA A 107 25.38 24.96 -7.79
C ALA A 107 24.20 24.58 -8.69
N ILE A 108 23.65 23.40 -8.45
CA ILE A 108 22.52 22.87 -9.19
C ILE A 108 21.27 23.08 -8.34
N VAL A 109 20.29 23.81 -8.87
CA VAL A 109 19.08 24.19 -8.14
C VAL A 109 17.83 23.80 -8.93
N PRO A 110 16.76 23.36 -8.25
CA PRO A 110 15.50 23.07 -8.92
C PRO A 110 14.81 24.35 -9.38
N LEU A 111 14.02 24.24 -10.45
CA LEU A 111 13.11 25.30 -10.89
C LEU A 111 11.72 25.11 -10.27
N PRO A 112 10.99 26.20 -9.94
CA PRO A 112 11.37 27.59 -10.18
C PRO A 112 12.46 28.10 -9.25
N TYR A 113 13.27 29.04 -9.74
CA TYR A 113 14.34 29.69 -8.98
C TYR A 113 14.35 31.21 -9.23
N THR A 114 14.43 31.99 -8.16
CA THR A 114 14.48 33.46 -8.24
C THR A 114 15.82 33.95 -7.70
N LEU A 115 16.51 34.76 -8.51
CA LEU A 115 17.76 35.41 -8.14
C LEU A 115 17.72 36.88 -8.56
N GLY A 116 17.87 37.78 -7.59
CA GLY A 116 17.65 39.21 -7.81
C GLY A 116 16.22 39.49 -8.26
N ASN A 117 16.06 40.20 -9.38
CA ASN A 117 14.76 40.49 -9.99
C ASN A 117 14.36 39.48 -11.09
N GLN A 118 15.13 38.41 -11.30
CA GLN A 118 14.88 37.42 -12.34
C GLN A 118 14.29 36.13 -11.74
N THR A 119 13.24 35.60 -12.37
CA THR A 119 12.65 34.30 -12.04
C THR A 119 12.76 33.36 -13.23
N TYR A 120 13.23 32.14 -12.97
CA TYR A 120 13.34 31.06 -13.94
C TYR A 120 12.33 29.98 -13.58
N SER A 121 11.59 29.49 -14.56
CA SER A 121 10.54 28.49 -14.39
C SER A 121 10.44 27.59 -15.62
N PHE A 122 9.58 26.58 -15.53
CA PHE A 122 9.26 25.73 -16.66
C PHE A 122 7.77 25.39 -16.67
N GLN A 123 7.30 24.96 -17.84
CA GLN A 123 5.99 24.33 -18.01
C GLN A 123 6.10 23.18 -19.00
N LEU A 124 5.22 22.18 -18.84
CA LEU A 124 5.06 21.10 -19.81
C LEU A 124 4.13 21.57 -20.92
N GLU A 125 4.53 21.30 -22.16
CA GLU A 125 3.81 21.75 -23.35
C GLU A 125 3.11 20.56 -24.01
N PRO A 126 1.77 20.58 -24.10
CA PRO A 126 0.99 19.51 -24.70
C PRO A 126 1.14 19.45 -26.23
N GLU A 127 0.77 18.30 -26.80
CA GLU A 127 0.81 18.00 -28.23
C GLU A 127 -0.05 18.95 -29.10
N ASN A 128 -1.02 19.65 -28.50
CA ASN A 128 -1.85 20.64 -29.21
C ASN A 128 -1.19 22.03 -29.33
N THR A 129 0.06 22.17 -28.90
CA THR A 129 0.88 23.36 -29.14
C THR A 129 1.84 23.13 -30.31
N ASN A 130 2.72 24.10 -30.60
CA ASN A 130 3.68 23.96 -31.69
C ASN A 130 4.76 22.88 -31.43
N PHE A 131 4.88 22.38 -30.19
CA PHE A 131 5.85 21.33 -29.83
C PHE A 131 5.38 20.54 -28.61
N ARG A 132 5.92 19.33 -28.42
CA ARG A 132 5.74 18.53 -27.20
C ARG A 132 7.03 18.53 -26.40
N GLY A 133 6.97 18.88 -25.12
CA GLY A 133 8.16 18.86 -24.27
C GLY A 133 8.10 19.84 -23.10
N ILE A 134 9.23 20.48 -22.83
CA ILE A 134 9.39 21.45 -21.74
C ILE A 134 9.67 22.83 -22.33
N ARG A 135 8.91 23.84 -21.92
CA ARG A 135 9.23 25.24 -22.14
C ARG A 135 9.90 25.80 -20.89
N LEU A 136 11.15 26.23 -21.02
CA LEU A 136 11.81 27.01 -19.99
C LEU A 136 11.52 28.49 -20.21
N SER A 137 11.28 29.20 -19.11
CA SER A 137 10.96 30.63 -19.10
C SER A 137 11.84 31.36 -18.11
N ALA A 138 12.30 32.55 -18.49
CA ALA A 138 12.94 33.50 -17.60
C ALA A 138 12.19 34.83 -17.71
N SER A 139 11.97 35.52 -16.59
CA SER A 139 11.28 36.81 -16.57
C SER A 139 11.85 37.73 -15.49
N THR A 140 11.75 39.03 -15.71
CA THR A 140 12.07 40.05 -14.72
C THR A 140 10.82 40.42 -13.90
N ASP A 141 10.98 41.28 -12.90
CA ASP A 141 9.87 41.94 -12.19
C ASP A 141 9.15 43.03 -13.03
N GLY A 142 9.52 43.18 -14.31
CA GLY A 142 8.97 44.15 -15.23
C GLY A 142 9.56 45.55 -15.13
N GLN A 143 10.48 45.81 -14.20
CA GLN A 143 11.09 47.14 -14.05
C GLN A 143 12.21 47.38 -15.06
N ASN A 144 13.05 46.38 -15.27
CA ASN A 144 14.21 46.45 -16.15
C ASN A 144 14.23 45.27 -17.13
N ARG A 145 14.89 45.51 -18.27
CA ARG A 145 15.33 44.44 -19.16
C ARG A 145 16.63 43.88 -18.61
N GLU A 146 16.78 42.57 -18.66
CA GLU A 146 17.88 41.87 -18.03
C GLU A 146 18.60 40.95 -19.00
N ASN A 147 19.83 40.58 -18.64
CA ASN A 147 20.53 39.46 -19.27
C ASN A 147 20.22 38.17 -18.49
N PHE A 148 19.55 37.21 -19.14
CA PHE A 148 19.17 35.95 -18.52
C PHE A 148 20.31 34.92 -18.60
N ASN A 149 21.42 35.21 -17.92
CA ASN A 149 22.65 34.42 -18.00
C ASN A 149 23.03 33.75 -16.67
N TYR A 150 22.14 33.67 -15.68
CA TYR A 150 22.48 33.04 -14.39
C TYR A 150 22.67 31.53 -14.46
N PHE A 151 22.16 30.88 -15.50
CA PHE A 151 22.27 29.44 -15.69
C PHE A 151 23.05 29.13 -16.96
N ASP A 152 24.04 28.23 -16.87
CA ASP A 152 24.82 27.75 -18.02
C ASP A 152 24.08 26.65 -18.78
N ARG A 153 23.46 25.74 -18.04
CA ARG A 153 22.83 24.53 -18.56
C ARG A 153 21.73 24.02 -17.65
N PHE A 154 20.84 23.21 -18.21
CA PHE A 154 19.70 22.61 -17.54
C PHE A 154 19.65 21.11 -17.78
N ARG A 155 18.92 20.42 -16.91
CA ARG A 155 18.58 19.01 -17.01
C ARG A 155 17.19 18.81 -16.42
N TYR A 156 16.43 17.87 -16.95
CA TYR A 156 15.17 17.42 -16.35
C TYR A 156 15.16 15.93 -16.05
N VAL A 157 14.34 15.56 -15.07
CA VAL A 157 14.07 14.20 -14.63
C VAL A 157 12.57 13.95 -14.68
N ILE A 158 12.17 12.86 -15.33
CA ILE A 158 10.79 12.42 -15.50
C ILE A 158 10.55 11.23 -14.57
N PHE A 159 9.50 11.35 -13.76
CA PHE A 159 8.88 10.30 -12.99
C PHE A 159 7.61 9.89 -13.74
N PRO A 160 7.69 8.94 -14.69
CA PRO A 160 6.50 8.44 -15.33
C PRO A 160 5.55 7.80 -14.30
N PRO A 161 4.25 7.79 -14.57
CA PRO A 161 3.35 6.88 -13.86
C PRO A 161 3.81 5.44 -14.13
N ASN A 162 3.87 4.58 -13.10
CA ASN A 162 4.23 3.18 -13.32
C ASN A 162 3.07 2.47 -14.01
N THR A 163 3.32 1.87 -15.17
CA THR A 163 2.33 1.13 -15.98
C THR A 163 2.08 -0.30 -15.47
N GLY A 164 2.54 -0.63 -14.26
CA GLY A 164 2.37 -1.94 -13.63
C GLY A 164 0.97 -2.11 -13.01
N THR A 165 0.58 -3.36 -12.75
CA THR A 165 -0.70 -3.75 -12.11
C THR A 165 -0.88 -3.23 -10.67
N SER A 166 0.13 -2.58 -10.10
CA SER A 166 0.03 -1.84 -8.83
C SER A 166 -0.19 -0.36 -9.14
N LYS A 167 -1.13 0.29 -8.44
CA LYS A 167 -1.48 1.72 -8.57
C LYS A 167 -0.35 2.62 -8.09
N THR A 168 0.82 2.53 -8.71
CA THR A 168 2.00 3.30 -8.37
C THR A 168 2.03 4.57 -9.21
N THR A 169 1.42 5.63 -8.69
CA THR A 169 1.45 6.96 -9.34
C THR A 169 2.85 7.58 -9.22
N ALA A 170 3.17 8.63 -9.99
CA ALA A 170 4.43 9.37 -9.80
C ALA A 170 4.61 9.88 -8.35
N LYS A 171 3.50 10.13 -7.63
CA LYS A 171 3.54 10.45 -6.19
C LYS A 171 4.13 9.31 -5.35
N ASN A 172 3.87 8.06 -5.73
CA ASN A 172 4.41 6.89 -5.04
C ASN A 172 5.92 6.77 -5.32
N SER A 173 6.38 7.04 -6.54
CA SER A 173 7.82 7.07 -6.86
C SER A 173 8.55 8.13 -6.03
N ILE A 174 7.99 9.32 -5.91
CA ILE A 174 8.54 10.39 -5.06
C ILE A 174 8.51 9.98 -3.58
N GLN A 175 7.43 9.35 -3.13
CA GLN A 175 7.33 8.86 -1.75
C GLN A 175 8.35 7.76 -1.45
N PHE A 176 8.59 6.86 -2.41
CA PHE A 176 9.59 5.82 -2.32
C PHE A 176 11.01 6.41 -2.15
N LEU A 177 11.34 7.42 -2.95
CA LEU A 177 12.61 8.15 -2.82
C LEU A 177 12.75 8.83 -1.46
N LYS A 178 11.70 9.52 -1.00
CA LYS A 178 11.66 10.14 0.32
C LYS A 178 11.86 9.12 1.45
N ASN A 179 11.21 7.96 1.36
CA ASN A 179 11.36 6.87 2.32
C ASN A 179 12.77 6.26 2.29
N SER A 180 13.45 6.35 1.14
CA SER A 180 14.84 5.96 0.95
C SER A 180 15.84 7.06 1.36
N GLY A 181 15.36 8.18 1.91
CA GLY A 181 16.18 9.30 2.38
C GLY A 181 16.68 10.25 1.29
N VAL A 182 16.14 10.16 0.07
CA VAL A 182 16.51 11.02 -1.05
C VAL A 182 15.61 12.26 -1.09
N ASP A 183 16.21 13.44 -0.92
CA ASP A 183 15.52 14.69 -1.23
C ASP A 183 15.61 14.99 -2.73
N ILE A 184 14.47 14.88 -3.43
CA ILE A 184 14.40 15.17 -4.86
C ILE A 184 14.70 16.64 -5.19
N PHE A 185 14.70 17.57 -4.24
CA PHE A 185 15.10 18.96 -4.51
C PHE A 185 16.61 19.17 -4.35
N ASP A 186 17.32 18.20 -3.78
CA ASP A 186 18.77 18.10 -3.79
C ASP A 186 19.20 17.22 -4.97
N TYR A 187 19.68 17.86 -6.03
CA TYR A 187 20.07 17.17 -7.24
C TYR A 187 21.17 16.13 -7.00
N GLU A 188 22.12 16.40 -6.09
CA GLU A 188 23.24 15.49 -5.84
C GLU A 188 22.74 14.19 -5.21
N GLN A 189 21.80 14.27 -4.26
CA GLN A 189 21.17 13.09 -3.67
C GLN A 189 20.38 12.29 -4.70
N LEU A 190 19.64 12.96 -5.57
CA LEU A 190 18.88 12.29 -6.62
C LEU A 190 19.82 11.65 -7.66
N ALA A 191 20.88 12.34 -8.07
CA ALA A 191 21.85 11.86 -9.04
C ALA A 191 22.60 10.63 -8.51
N ASP A 192 23.06 10.66 -7.26
CA ASP A 192 23.70 9.53 -6.59
C ASP A 192 22.78 8.31 -6.52
N TYR A 193 21.52 8.51 -6.12
CA TYR A 193 20.52 7.43 -6.09
C TYR A 193 20.26 6.82 -7.47
N LEU A 194 20.23 7.66 -8.51
CA LEU A 194 19.97 7.23 -9.89
C LEU A 194 21.21 6.68 -10.61
N GLY A 195 22.40 6.77 -10.01
CA GLY A 195 23.66 6.41 -10.66
C GLY A 195 23.96 7.29 -11.88
N ILE A 196 23.58 8.57 -11.82
CA ILE A 196 23.89 9.55 -12.86
C ILE A 196 25.33 10.01 -12.67
N GLU A 197 26.22 9.60 -13.58
CA GLU A 197 27.61 10.05 -13.63
C GLU A 197 27.72 11.24 -14.61
N ASP A 198 28.09 12.43 -14.10
CA ASP A 198 28.28 13.68 -14.85
C ASP A 198 29.75 14.08 -15.06
#